data_AF-A0A015LDB6-F1
#
_entry.id   AF-A0A015LDB6-F1
#
_cell.length_a   1.000
_cell.length_b   1.000
_cell.length_c   1.000
_cell.angle_alpha   90.00
_cell.angle_beta   90.00
_cell.angle_gamma   90.00
#
_symmetry.space_group_name_H-M   'P 1'
#
loop_
_entity.id
_entity.type
_entity.pdbx_description
1 polymer ?
#
loop_
_entity_poly.entity_id
_entity_poly.type
_entity_poly.pdbx_seq_one_letter_code
_entity_poly.pdbx_strand_id
1 'polypeptide(L)'
;MPISMNSSFRFLDVWFNVTGSRDFVKKQVARECNSFAAIVRPAKLSAKQIVYLHNTVLILKLEYRMQVTHLSESECASATSSIRSLVKHKANFSRVLPDSILFLSQGLGLINLFFHQSQTHLTNLFLLANSSSSFMKDLFLYRLRLIQFSFLIPISPLLVKDWTIWSKLFAFKQDYIACTIALLTATPFMLSRSQLSTLPDLTISDGHTPLFDVMTPKIFIIYF
;
A
#
# COMPACT_ATOMS: atom_id res chain seq x y z
N MET A 1 6.89 30.03 -2.91
CA MET A 1 7.19 29.67 -4.32
C MET A 1 6.19 28.61 -4.75
N PRO A 2 5.50 28.76 -5.88
CA PRO A 2 4.57 27.75 -6.38
C PRO A 2 5.33 26.44 -6.69
N ILE A 3 4.77 25.32 -6.24
CA ILE A 3 5.31 23.98 -6.46
C ILE A 3 4.97 23.59 -7.90
N SER A 4 5.96 23.16 -8.69
CA SER A 4 5.72 22.67 -10.05
C SER A 4 4.83 21.42 -9.99
N MET A 5 3.88 21.29 -10.92
CA MET A 5 2.87 20.22 -10.90
C MET A 5 3.49 18.81 -10.89
N ASN A 6 4.65 18.64 -11.52
CA ASN A 6 5.37 17.37 -11.55
C ASN A 6 6.33 17.16 -10.37
N SER A 7 6.52 18.17 -9.53
CA SER A 7 7.44 18.09 -8.40
C SER A 7 6.77 17.43 -7.19
N SER A 8 7.56 16.67 -6.44
CA SER A 8 7.12 16.11 -5.16
C SER A 8 7.48 17.09 -4.05
N PHE A 9 6.61 17.24 -3.06
CA PHE A 9 6.84 18.05 -1.88
C PHE A 9 6.85 17.17 -0.64
N ARG A 10 7.48 17.66 0.43
CA ARG A 10 7.62 16.94 1.70
C ARG A 10 6.75 17.59 2.75
N PHE A 11 5.91 16.81 3.42
CA PHE A 11 5.12 17.24 4.56
C PHE A 11 5.27 16.20 5.67
N LEU A 12 5.68 16.65 6.87
CA LEU A 12 6.02 15.77 8.00
C LEU A 12 6.89 14.58 7.54
N ASP A 13 7.96 14.86 6.80
CA ASP A 13 8.87 13.83 6.26
C ASP A 13 8.25 12.74 5.35
N VAL A 14 6.98 12.84 4.99
CA VAL A 14 6.35 12.02 3.95
C VAL A 14 6.30 12.81 2.65
N TRP A 15 6.58 12.14 1.53
CA TRP A 15 6.60 12.77 0.22
C TRP A 15 5.28 12.59 -0.50
N PHE A 16 4.77 13.71 -1.01
CA PHE A 16 3.53 13.80 -1.75
C PHE A 16 3.81 14.37 -3.13
N ASN A 17 2.98 14.01 -4.10
CA ASN A 17 3.03 14.57 -5.43
C ASN A 17 1.64 15.12 -5.78
N VAL A 18 1.58 16.32 -6.34
CA VAL A 18 0.31 16.96 -6.71
C VAL A 18 -0.46 16.15 -7.76
N THR A 19 0.25 15.46 -8.67
CA THR A 19 -0.32 14.55 -9.68
C THR A 19 -0.54 13.12 -9.18
N GLY A 20 -0.35 12.87 -7.88
CA GLY A 20 -0.50 11.53 -7.28
C GLY A 20 0.58 10.51 -7.68
N SER A 21 1.62 10.92 -8.43
CA SER A 21 2.71 10.01 -8.79
C SER A 21 3.43 9.45 -7.57
N ARG A 22 3.63 8.13 -7.56
CA ARG A 22 4.31 7.36 -6.51
C ARG A 22 5.80 7.15 -6.80
N ASP A 23 6.30 7.64 -7.94
CA ASP A 23 7.65 7.34 -8.42
C ASP A 23 8.73 7.85 -7.48
N PHE A 24 8.50 9.00 -6.85
CA PHE A 24 9.44 9.55 -5.89
C PHE A 24 9.60 8.62 -4.69
N VAL A 25 8.48 8.19 -4.09
CA VAL A 25 8.47 7.30 -2.92
C VAL A 25 9.06 5.94 -3.31
N LYS A 26 8.69 5.37 -4.46
CA LYS A 26 9.29 4.14 -4.98
C LYS A 26 10.82 4.24 -5.10
N LYS A 27 11.34 5.33 -5.71
CA LYS A 27 12.78 5.59 -5.82
C LYS A 27 13.42 5.82 -4.44
N GLN A 28 12.72 6.45 -3.52
CA GLN A 28 13.20 6.67 -2.16
C GLN A 28 13.36 5.35 -1.41
N VAL A 29 12.38 4.47 -1.45
CA VAL A 29 12.41 3.14 -0.83
C VAL A 29 13.55 2.31 -1.37
N ALA A 30 13.72 2.27 -2.70
CA ALA A 30 14.85 1.56 -3.32
C ALA A 30 16.20 2.14 -2.87
N ARG A 31 16.34 3.47 -2.80
CA ARG A 31 17.57 4.13 -2.31
C ARG A 31 17.84 3.80 -0.84
N GLU A 32 16.84 3.88 0.02
CA GLU A 32 16.93 3.54 1.45
C GLU A 32 17.42 2.10 1.63
N CYS A 33 16.83 1.13 0.93
CA CYS A 33 17.25 -0.27 0.95
C CYS A 33 18.69 -0.47 0.46
N ASN A 34 19.05 0.17 -0.66
CA ASN A 34 20.38 0.04 -1.24
C ASN A 34 21.45 0.68 -0.37
N SER A 35 21.17 1.84 0.22
CA SER A 35 22.06 2.50 1.17
C SER A 35 22.26 1.65 2.42
N PHE A 36 21.19 1.08 2.97
CA PHE A 36 21.30 0.13 4.09
C PHE A 36 22.19 -1.06 3.73
N ALA A 37 21.94 -1.70 2.58
CA ALA A 37 22.75 -2.83 2.14
C ALA A 37 24.22 -2.44 1.92
N ALA A 38 24.50 -1.25 1.39
CA ALA A 38 25.86 -0.75 1.19
C ALA A 38 26.62 -0.51 2.50
N ILE A 39 25.94 0.04 3.52
CA ILE A 39 26.52 0.30 4.85
C ILE A 39 26.82 -1.03 5.57
N VAL A 40 25.89 -1.98 5.51
CA VAL A 40 25.96 -3.23 6.27
C VAL A 40 26.89 -4.26 5.62
N ARG A 41 27.04 -4.24 4.29
CA ARG A 41 27.88 -5.20 3.55
C ARG A 41 29.31 -5.35 4.08
N PRO A 42 30.10 -4.27 4.27
CA PRO A 42 31.46 -4.37 4.79
C PRO A 42 31.52 -4.69 6.30
N ALA A 43 30.43 -4.53 7.04
CA ALA A 43 30.42 -4.73 8.48
C ALA A 43 30.55 -6.22 8.86
N LYS A 44 31.29 -6.49 9.95
CA LYS A 44 31.46 -7.83 10.56
C LYS A 44 30.22 -8.19 11.39
N LEU A 45 29.08 -8.33 10.72
CA LEU A 45 27.79 -8.68 11.33
C LEU A 45 27.35 -10.07 10.86
N SER A 46 26.72 -10.83 11.76
CA SER A 46 26.06 -12.09 11.42
C SER A 46 24.75 -11.85 10.66
N ALA A 47 24.25 -12.86 9.93
CA ALA A 47 22.96 -12.75 9.24
C ALA A 47 21.82 -12.36 10.19
N LYS A 48 21.78 -12.91 11.40
CA LYS A 48 20.76 -12.58 12.41
C LYS A 48 20.83 -11.12 12.88
N GLN A 49 22.03 -10.58 13.08
CA GLN A 49 22.21 -9.16 13.43
C GLN A 49 21.73 -8.24 12.30
N ILE A 50 21.99 -8.62 11.04
CA ILE A 50 21.51 -7.87 9.87
C ILE A 50 19.99 -7.91 9.78
N VAL A 51 19.39 -9.08 9.97
CA VAL A 51 17.92 -9.23 9.97
C VAL A 51 17.30 -8.41 11.11
N TYR A 52 17.90 -8.41 12.30
CA TYR A 52 17.45 -7.57 13.40
C TYR A 52 17.44 -6.08 13.01
N LEU A 53 18.54 -5.55 12.45
CA LEU A 53 18.62 -4.16 12.00
C LEU A 53 17.62 -3.85 10.89
N HIS A 54 17.42 -4.78 9.95
CA HIS A 54 16.41 -4.64 8.91
C HIS A 54 15.01 -4.53 9.53
N ASN A 55 14.63 -5.47 10.37
CA ASN A 55 13.29 -5.55 10.97
C ASN A 55 12.99 -4.36 11.90
N THR A 56 13.97 -3.92 12.69
CA THR A 56 13.75 -2.93 13.75
C THR A 56 14.04 -1.49 13.32
N VAL A 57 14.91 -1.27 12.33
CA VAL A 57 15.30 0.08 11.91
C VAL A 57 14.82 0.37 10.50
N LEU A 58 15.20 -0.46 9.53
CA LEU A 58 14.90 -0.17 8.14
C LEU A 58 13.40 -0.27 7.85
N ILE A 59 12.74 -1.34 8.30
CA ILE A 59 11.31 -1.54 8.08
C ILE A 59 10.49 -0.38 8.65
N LEU A 60 10.74 0.06 9.88
CA LEU A 60 10.04 1.21 10.48
C LEU A 60 10.26 2.49 9.68
N LYS A 61 11.48 2.71 9.19
CA LYS A 61 11.78 3.87 8.34
C LYS A 61 11.04 3.82 7.02
N LEU A 62 10.98 2.65 6.38
CA LEU A 62 10.26 2.46 5.11
C LEU A 62 8.75 2.59 5.30
N GLU A 63 8.19 1.99 6.36
CA GLU A 63 6.78 2.10 6.74
C GLU A 63 6.35 3.56 6.81
N TYR A 64 7.12 4.38 7.50
CA TYR A 64 6.86 5.81 7.62
C TYR A 64 6.90 6.53 6.26
N ARG A 65 7.94 6.27 5.44
CA ARG A 65 8.06 6.91 4.11
C ARG A 65 6.96 6.47 3.13
N MET A 66 6.42 5.27 3.32
CA MET A 66 5.41 4.65 2.46
C MET A 66 3.99 4.71 3.05
N GLN A 67 3.78 5.47 4.13
CA GLN A 67 2.54 5.44 4.91
C GLN A 67 1.27 5.62 4.06
N VAL A 68 1.35 6.45 3.02
CA VAL A 68 0.23 6.77 2.11
C VAL A 68 0.48 6.31 0.68
N THR A 69 1.49 5.47 0.45
CA THR A 69 1.85 4.99 -0.88
C THR A 69 1.83 3.48 -0.90
N HIS A 70 0.92 2.91 -1.68
CA HIS A 70 0.94 1.48 -1.94
C HIS A 70 2.07 1.17 -2.93
N LEU A 71 2.99 0.26 -2.63
CA LEU A 71 3.83 -0.38 -3.64
C LEU A 71 3.29 -1.79 -3.92
N SER A 72 3.46 -2.24 -5.16
CA SER A 72 3.15 -3.62 -5.54
C SER A 72 4.20 -4.59 -4.99
N GLU A 73 3.85 -5.88 -4.93
CA GLU A 73 4.77 -6.92 -4.46
C GLU A 73 6.08 -6.95 -5.25
N SER A 74 6.01 -6.81 -6.58
CA SER A 74 7.19 -6.79 -7.44
C SER A 74 8.08 -5.57 -7.19
N GLU A 75 7.49 -4.41 -6.90
CA GLU A 75 8.22 -3.19 -6.55
C GLU A 75 8.93 -3.32 -5.22
N CYS A 76 8.25 -3.88 -4.20
CA CYS A 76 8.84 -4.19 -2.89
C CYS A 76 9.96 -5.23 -3.01
N ALA A 77 9.73 -6.29 -3.78
CA ALA A 77 10.70 -7.34 -4.03
C ALA A 77 11.95 -6.80 -4.76
N SER A 78 11.75 -5.93 -5.75
CA SER A 78 12.84 -5.25 -6.45
C SER A 78 13.63 -4.35 -5.51
N ALA A 79 12.96 -3.53 -4.70
CA ALA A 79 13.60 -2.60 -3.77
C ALA A 79 14.42 -3.32 -2.68
N THR A 80 13.95 -4.46 -2.20
CA THR A 80 14.60 -5.25 -1.13
C THR A 80 15.54 -6.35 -1.65
N SER A 81 15.72 -6.47 -2.97
CA SER A 81 16.55 -7.52 -3.59
C SER A 81 18.00 -7.53 -3.09
N SER A 82 18.61 -6.35 -2.92
CA SER A 82 19.98 -6.21 -2.44
C SER A 82 20.15 -6.69 -0.99
N ILE A 83 19.13 -6.50 -0.16
CA ILE A 83 19.08 -6.96 1.23
C ILE A 83 18.92 -8.48 1.29
N ARG A 84 17.99 -9.05 0.52
CA ARG A 84 17.79 -10.51 0.47
C ARG A 84 19.07 -11.22 0.02
N SER A 85 19.74 -10.69 -1.00
CA SER A 85 21.04 -11.20 -1.47
C SER A 85 22.12 -11.09 -0.38
N LEU A 86 22.22 -9.95 0.30
CA LEU A 86 23.15 -9.74 1.40
C LEU A 86 22.94 -10.73 2.55
N VAL A 87 21.68 -10.93 2.96
CA VAL A 87 21.31 -11.86 4.04
C VAL A 87 21.66 -13.30 3.65
N LYS A 88 21.35 -13.73 2.43
CA LYS A 88 21.75 -15.07 1.94
C LYS A 88 23.26 -15.26 2.00
N HIS A 89 24.02 -14.27 1.51
CA HIS A 89 25.48 -14.32 1.53
C HIS A 89 26.02 -14.42 2.97
N LYS A 90 25.52 -13.59 3.89
CA LYS A 90 25.96 -13.58 5.30
C LYS A 90 25.51 -14.82 6.08
N ALA A 91 24.51 -15.54 5.58
CA ALA A 91 24.04 -16.82 6.13
C ALA A 91 24.71 -18.04 5.47
N ASN A 92 25.65 -17.84 4.53
CA ASN A 92 26.25 -18.90 3.72
C ASN A 92 25.23 -19.75 2.93
N PHE A 93 24.11 -19.13 2.54
CA PHE A 93 23.10 -19.78 1.71
C PHE A 93 23.43 -19.67 0.23
N SER A 94 22.99 -20.67 -0.54
CA SER A 94 23.04 -20.64 -2.01
C SER A 94 22.26 -19.44 -2.54
N ARG A 95 22.79 -18.81 -3.60
CA ARG A 95 22.11 -17.72 -4.31
C ARG A 95 20.76 -18.16 -4.90
N VAL A 96 20.63 -19.42 -5.28
CA VAL A 96 19.43 -20.02 -5.90
C VAL A 96 18.37 -20.39 -4.86
N LEU A 97 18.69 -20.34 -3.55
CA LEU A 97 17.75 -20.67 -2.49
C LEU A 97 16.48 -19.81 -2.61
N PRO A 98 15.26 -20.39 -2.52
CA PRO A 98 14.03 -19.61 -2.54
C PRO A 98 13.98 -18.54 -1.44
N ASP A 99 13.53 -17.33 -1.77
CA ASP A 99 13.47 -16.22 -0.81
C ASP A 99 12.49 -16.45 0.33
N SER A 100 11.48 -17.32 0.12
CA SER A 100 10.50 -17.70 1.15
C SER A 100 11.14 -18.22 2.42
N ILE A 101 12.28 -18.89 2.32
CA ILE A 101 13.02 -19.45 3.45
C ILE A 101 13.57 -18.34 4.37
N LEU A 102 13.88 -17.16 3.82
CA LEU A 102 14.37 -16.03 4.62
C LEU A 102 13.29 -15.48 5.56
N PHE A 103 12.02 -15.61 5.18
CA PHE A 103 10.89 -15.03 5.89
C PHE A 103 10.35 -15.93 7.02
N LEU A 104 10.78 -17.18 7.08
CA LEU A 104 10.34 -18.12 8.11
C LEU A 104 10.74 -17.62 9.51
N SER A 105 9.77 -17.53 10.41
CA SER A 105 9.98 -17.07 11.79
C SER A 105 10.85 -18.02 12.61
N GLN A 106 10.81 -19.33 12.30
CA GLN A 106 11.69 -20.33 12.90
C GLN A 106 13.14 -20.25 12.37
N GLY A 107 13.34 -19.55 11.24
CA GLY A 107 14.63 -19.42 10.57
C GLY A 107 15.29 -18.06 10.85
N LEU A 108 15.43 -17.27 9.78
CA LEU A 108 16.02 -15.93 9.87
C LEU A 108 15.00 -14.87 10.30
N GLY A 109 13.70 -15.06 10.02
CA GLY A 109 12.65 -14.13 10.39
C GLY A 109 12.78 -12.76 9.71
N LEU A 110 13.27 -12.71 8.47
CA LEU A 110 13.36 -11.47 7.70
C LEU A 110 11.94 -10.98 7.39
N ILE A 111 11.61 -9.72 7.72
CA ILE A 111 10.31 -9.16 7.38
C ILE A 111 10.23 -8.89 5.87
N ASN A 112 9.20 -9.44 5.23
CA ASN A 112 8.83 -9.11 3.85
C ASN A 112 8.14 -7.74 3.82
N LEU A 113 8.72 -6.79 3.09
CA LEU A 113 8.25 -5.41 3.01
C LEU A 113 6.80 -5.31 2.49
N PHE A 114 6.41 -6.14 1.51
CA PHE A 114 5.05 -6.09 0.96
C PHE A 114 4.01 -6.54 1.98
N PHE A 115 4.26 -7.63 2.70
CA PHE A 115 3.36 -8.10 3.75
C PHE A 115 3.30 -7.13 4.94
N HIS A 116 4.44 -6.54 5.33
CA HIS A 116 4.48 -5.50 6.36
C HIS A 116 3.67 -4.27 5.97
N GLN A 117 3.89 -3.74 4.76
CA GLN A 117 3.11 -2.61 4.22
C GLN A 117 1.62 -2.93 4.22
N SER A 118 1.25 -4.10 3.71
CA SER A 118 -0.14 -4.56 3.64
C SER A 118 -0.79 -4.59 5.01
N GLN A 119 -0.10 -5.15 6.01
CA GLN A 119 -0.59 -5.21 7.38
C GLN A 119 -0.76 -3.82 8.00
N THR A 120 0.22 -2.92 7.86
CA THR A 120 0.13 -1.54 8.37
C THR A 120 -1.03 -0.79 7.71
N HIS A 121 -1.16 -0.85 6.39
CA HIS A 121 -2.21 -0.14 5.65
C HIS A 121 -3.60 -0.63 6.05
N LEU A 122 -3.80 -1.95 6.13
CA LEU A 122 -5.05 -2.55 6.59
C LEU A 122 -5.38 -2.16 8.05
N THR A 123 -4.39 -2.16 8.93
CA THR A 123 -4.55 -1.73 10.33
C THR A 123 -4.98 -0.28 10.41
N ASN A 124 -4.35 0.61 9.63
CA ASN A 124 -4.72 2.02 9.56
C ASN A 124 -6.14 2.21 9.01
N LEU A 125 -6.54 1.47 7.98
CA LEU A 125 -7.91 1.49 7.47
C LEU A 125 -8.91 1.07 8.56
N PHE A 126 -8.61 0.02 9.31
CA PHE A 126 -9.46 -0.44 10.41
C PHE A 126 -9.58 0.61 11.53
N LEU A 127 -8.49 1.28 11.88
CA LEU A 127 -8.51 2.39 12.85
C LEU A 127 -9.31 3.60 12.35
N LEU A 128 -9.22 3.93 11.06
CA LEU A 128 -10.01 4.99 10.45
C LEU A 128 -11.51 4.65 10.44
N ALA A 129 -11.86 3.44 10.03
CA ALA A 129 -13.25 2.97 9.97
C ALA A 129 -13.91 2.89 11.36
N ASN A 130 -13.14 2.53 12.39
CA ASN A 130 -13.63 2.41 13.78
C ASN A 130 -13.27 3.60 14.67
N SER A 131 -12.89 4.73 14.09
CA SER A 131 -12.51 5.91 14.88
C SER A 131 -13.67 6.36 15.76
N SER A 132 -13.43 6.68 17.03
CA SER A 132 -14.45 7.21 17.95
C SER A 132 -14.77 8.69 17.68
N SER A 133 -13.86 9.42 17.02
CA SER A 133 -14.01 10.84 16.70
C SER A 133 -15.04 11.06 15.59
N SER A 134 -16.02 11.92 15.83
CA SER A 134 -17.03 12.31 14.82
C SER A 134 -16.39 12.89 13.57
N PHE A 135 -15.43 13.81 13.74
CA PHE A 135 -14.68 14.41 12.64
C PHE A 135 -13.99 13.36 11.76
N MET A 136 -13.33 12.36 12.38
CA MET A 136 -12.65 11.31 11.63
C MET A 136 -13.63 10.41 10.87
N LYS A 137 -14.79 10.11 11.47
CA LYS A 137 -15.87 9.36 10.80
C LYS A 137 -16.38 10.12 9.58
N ASP A 138 -16.67 11.42 9.73
CA ASP A 138 -17.19 12.27 8.65
C ASP A 138 -16.15 12.42 7.53
N LEU A 139 -14.89 12.62 7.88
CA LEU A 139 -13.79 12.70 6.91
C LEU A 139 -13.62 11.38 6.14
N PHE A 140 -13.69 10.24 6.83
CA PHE A 140 -13.61 8.94 6.19
C PHE A 140 -14.80 8.69 5.25
N LEU A 141 -16.02 9.02 5.67
CA LEU A 141 -17.22 8.95 4.83
C LEU A 141 -17.13 9.85 3.60
N TYR A 142 -16.66 11.07 3.78
CA TYR A 142 -16.43 11.99 2.67
C TYR A 142 -15.42 11.42 1.67
N ARG A 143 -14.31 10.84 2.15
CA ARG A 143 -13.32 10.18 1.29
C ARG A 143 -13.90 8.98 0.55
N LEU A 144 -14.74 8.17 1.20
CA LEU A 144 -15.44 7.06 0.52
C LEU A 144 -16.37 7.56 -0.59
N ARG A 145 -17.13 8.64 -0.36
CA ARG A 145 -17.97 9.27 -1.39
C ARG A 145 -17.14 9.81 -2.57
N LEU A 146 -15.99 10.41 -2.28
CA LEU A 146 -15.10 10.92 -3.31
C LEU A 146 -14.55 9.79 -4.17
N ILE A 147 -14.11 8.68 -3.56
CA ILE A 147 -13.67 7.47 -4.28
C ILE A 147 -14.81 6.91 -5.13
N GLN A 148 -16.00 6.80 -4.55
CA GLN A 148 -17.19 6.32 -5.25
C GLN A 148 -17.49 7.16 -6.49
N PHE A 149 -17.44 8.49 -6.36
CA PHE A 149 -17.67 9.42 -7.46
C PHE A 149 -16.55 9.36 -8.51
N SER A 150 -15.28 9.42 -8.09
CA SER A 150 -14.12 9.42 -8.99
C SER A 150 -14.00 8.16 -9.83
N PHE A 151 -14.41 7.00 -9.29
CA PHE A 151 -14.36 5.72 -9.98
C PHE A 151 -15.72 5.23 -10.48
N LEU A 152 -16.76 6.05 -10.36
CA LEU A 152 -18.13 5.75 -10.79
C LEU A 152 -18.66 4.42 -10.21
N ILE A 153 -18.35 4.16 -8.94
CA ILE A 153 -18.74 2.92 -8.27
C ILE A 153 -20.22 3.03 -7.89
N PRO A 154 -21.08 2.08 -8.32
CA PRO A 154 -22.52 2.20 -8.10
C PRO A 154 -22.93 1.94 -6.64
N ILE A 155 -22.09 1.21 -5.91
CA ILE A 155 -22.29 0.84 -4.50
C ILE A 155 -21.22 1.47 -3.63
N SER A 156 -21.39 1.39 -2.31
CA SER A 156 -20.35 1.79 -1.36
C SER A 156 -19.03 1.07 -1.69
N PRO A 157 -17.88 1.78 -1.74
CA PRO A 157 -16.57 1.16 -1.98
C PRO A 157 -16.28 -0.01 -1.02
N LEU A 158 -16.80 0.03 0.21
CA LEU A 158 -16.60 -1.03 1.20
C LEU A 158 -17.33 -2.34 0.86
N LEU A 159 -18.30 -2.32 -0.05
CA LEU A 159 -19.11 -3.47 -0.46
C LEU A 159 -18.65 -4.09 -1.78
N VAL A 160 -17.69 -3.48 -2.47
CA VAL A 160 -17.14 -3.99 -3.73
C VAL A 160 -16.34 -5.26 -3.45
N LYS A 161 -16.75 -6.38 -4.06
CA LYS A 161 -16.09 -7.70 -3.88
C LYS A 161 -14.93 -7.92 -4.85
N ASP A 162 -15.03 -7.35 -6.05
CA ASP A 162 -14.04 -7.51 -7.11
C ASP A 162 -13.57 -6.14 -7.59
N TRP A 163 -12.29 -5.84 -7.37
CA TRP A 163 -11.65 -4.60 -7.77
C TRP A 163 -10.82 -4.72 -9.06
N THR A 164 -10.83 -5.87 -9.75
CA THR A 164 -9.94 -6.18 -10.87
C THR A 164 -9.97 -5.14 -12.00
N ILE A 165 -11.14 -4.56 -12.29
CA ILE A 165 -11.29 -3.54 -13.35
C ILE A 165 -10.69 -2.22 -12.91
N TRP A 166 -11.10 -1.70 -11.73
CA TRP A 166 -10.56 -0.44 -11.20
C TRP A 166 -9.06 -0.50 -10.90
N SER A 167 -8.54 -1.66 -10.49
CA SER A 167 -7.10 -1.86 -10.24
C SER A 167 -6.21 -1.60 -11.45
N LYS A 168 -6.77 -1.61 -12.66
CA LYS A 168 -6.06 -1.29 -13.91
C LYS A 168 -5.96 0.20 -14.15
N LEU A 169 -6.86 1.01 -13.60
CA LEU A 169 -6.89 2.46 -13.75
C LEU A 169 -5.66 3.08 -13.08
N PHE A 170 -5.08 4.09 -13.73
CA PHE A 170 -3.91 4.77 -13.20
C PHE A 170 -4.24 5.54 -11.91
N ALA A 171 -5.36 6.27 -11.89
CA ALA A 171 -5.83 7.01 -10.73
C ALA A 171 -6.10 6.11 -9.52
N PHE A 172 -6.61 4.89 -9.75
CA PHE A 172 -6.84 3.92 -8.67
C PHE A 172 -5.56 3.57 -7.94
N LYS A 173 -4.47 3.30 -8.68
CA LYS A 173 -3.16 2.95 -8.11
C LYS A 173 -2.55 4.07 -7.26
N GLN A 174 -3.02 5.31 -7.41
CA GLN A 174 -2.57 6.46 -6.65
C GLN A 174 -3.41 6.71 -5.39
N ASP A 175 -4.66 6.24 -5.35
CA ASP A 175 -5.53 6.43 -4.19
C ASP A 175 -5.23 5.38 -3.11
N TYR A 176 -4.65 5.85 -2.00
CA TYR A 176 -4.30 5.04 -0.85
C TYR A 176 -5.47 4.24 -0.28
N ILE A 177 -6.63 4.89 -0.08
CA ILE A 177 -7.78 4.25 0.59
C ILE A 177 -8.40 3.23 -0.36
N ALA A 178 -8.57 3.58 -1.64
CA ALA A 178 -9.13 2.66 -2.64
C ALA A 178 -8.24 1.41 -2.81
N CYS A 179 -6.92 1.60 -2.93
CA CYS A 179 -5.96 0.49 -2.98
C CYS A 179 -6.04 -0.39 -1.72
N THR A 180 -6.16 0.21 -0.53
CA THR A 180 -6.21 -0.52 0.74
C THR A 180 -7.51 -1.32 0.89
N ILE A 181 -8.65 -0.76 0.45
CA ILE A 181 -9.93 -1.48 0.42
C ILE A 181 -9.86 -2.66 -0.56
N ALA A 182 -9.28 -2.47 -1.75
CA ALA A 182 -9.09 -3.58 -2.69
C ALA A 182 -8.15 -4.66 -2.14
N LEU A 183 -7.06 -4.26 -1.46
CA LEU A 183 -6.18 -5.21 -0.79
C LEU A 183 -6.94 -6.02 0.26
N LEU A 184 -7.83 -5.39 1.05
CA LEU A 184 -8.66 -6.08 2.03
C LEU A 184 -9.51 -7.18 1.38
N THR A 185 -10.12 -6.90 0.22
CA THR A 185 -10.96 -7.90 -0.48
C THR A 185 -10.19 -9.11 -0.99
N ALA A 186 -8.87 -8.99 -1.16
CA ALA A 186 -7.99 -10.11 -1.50
C ALA A 186 -7.59 -10.94 -0.27
N THR A 187 -7.93 -10.50 0.95
CA THR A 187 -7.68 -11.22 2.20
C THR A 187 -8.96 -11.92 2.69
N PRO A 188 -8.86 -12.95 3.56
CA PRO A 188 -10.03 -13.57 4.15
C PRO A 188 -10.79 -12.68 5.16
N PHE A 189 -10.27 -11.49 5.47
CA PHE A 189 -10.89 -10.57 6.42
C PHE A 189 -12.03 -9.78 5.78
N MET A 190 -13.14 -9.67 6.49
CA MET A 190 -14.33 -8.94 6.03
C MET A 190 -14.67 -7.80 7.00
N LEU A 191 -15.01 -6.63 6.44
CA LEU A 191 -15.59 -5.54 7.23
C LEU A 191 -17.09 -5.79 7.39
N SER A 192 -17.55 -5.93 8.62
CA SER A 192 -18.98 -5.98 8.95
C SER A 192 -19.50 -4.62 9.35
N ARG A 193 -20.65 -4.20 8.81
CA ARG A 193 -21.39 -3.03 9.30
C ARG A 193 -21.94 -3.37 10.69
N SER A 194 -21.71 -2.51 11.69
CA SER A 194 -22.32 -2.69 13.00
C SER A 194 -23.81 -2.37 12.93
N GLN A 195 -24.66 -3.13 13.62
CA GLN A 195 -26.10 -2.90 13.64
C GLN A 195 -26.50 -1.53 14.24
N LEU A 196 -25.57 -0.87 14.95
CA LEU A 196 -25.75 0.48 15.51
C LEU A 196 -25.31 1.62 14.55
N SER A 197 -24.72 1.32 13.39
CA SER A 197 -24.26 2.37 12.49
C SER A 197 -25.41 2.93 11.64
N THR A 198 -25.75 4.19 11.86
CA THR A 198 -26.62 5.02 11.00
C THR A 198 -25.90 5.48 9.72
N LEU A 199 -24.97 4.68 9.20
CA LEU A 199 -24.19 5.05 8.03
C LEU A 199 -25.15 5.21 6.85
N PRO A 200 -25.23 6.39 6.21
CA PRO A 200 -26.08 6.56 5.05
C PRO A 200 -25.61 5.57 3.98
N ASP A 201 -26.56 4.92 3.30
CA ASP A 201 -26.20 4.10 2.14
C ASP A 201 -25.52 5.02 1.13
N LEU A 202 -24.23 4.76 0.93
CA LEU A 202 -23.39 5.44 -0.04
C LEU A 202 -23.76 4.92 -1.42
N THR A 203 -24.95 5.31 -1.90
CA THR A 203 -25.43 5.07 -3.26
C THR A 203 -25.54 6.42 -3.95
N ILE A 204 -24.94 6.55 -5.13
CA ILE A 204 -25.09 7.75 -5.96
C ILE A 204 -26.58 7.87 -6.31
N SER A 205 -27.24 8.94 -5.84
CA SER A 205 -28.70 9.07 -5.81
C SER A 205 -29.37 9.24 -7.18
N ASP A 206 -28.60 9.61 -8.22
CA ASP A 206 -29.17 10.12 -9.48
C ASP A 206 -28.80 9.28 -10.72
N GLY A 207 -28.32 8.04 -10.53
CA GLY A 207 -27.92 7.13 -11.63
C GLY A 207 -28.78 5.87 -11.70
N HIS A 208 -29.55 5.68 -12.78
CA HIS A 208 -30.37 4.48 -12.97
C HIS A 208 -29.58 3.25 -13.43
N THR A 209 -28.55 3.44 -14.26
CA THR A 209 -27.72 2.35 -14.80
C THR A 209 -26.25 2.72 -14.66
N PRO A 210 -25.46 1.93 -13.90
CA PRO A 210 -24.03 2.17 -13.79
C PRO A 210 -23.36 2.07 -15.16
N LEU A 211 -22.51 3.04 -15.53
CA LEU A 211 -21.75 2.98 -16.78
C LEU A 211 -20.91 1.71 -16.89
N PHE A 212 -20.47 1.20 -15.74
CA PHE A 212 -19.82 -0.10 -15.60
C PHE A 212 -20.65 -1.28 -16.17
N ASP A 213 -21.97 -1.28 -15.98
CA ASP A 213 -22.85 -2.37 -16.44
C ASP A 213 -23.14 -2.26 -17.95
N VAL A 214 -22.98 -1.06 -18.53
CA VAL A 214 -23.27 -0.79 -19.95
C VAL A 214 -22.02 -0.92 -20.83
N MET A 215 -20.85 -0.61 -20.30
CA MET A 215 -19.60 -0.58 -21.05
C MET A 215 -18.81 -1.88 -20.89
N THR A 216 -18.16 -2.34 -21.97
CA THR A 216 -17.20 -3.44 -21.82
C THR A 216 -15.99 -2.99 -21.00
N PRO A 217 -15.35 -3.89 -20.20
CA PRO A 217 -14.22 -3.53 -19.36
C PRO A 217 -13.06 -2.85 -20.11
N LYS A 218 -12.83 -3.23 -21.38
CA LYS A 218 -11.79 -2.62 -22.21
C LYS A 218 -12.07 -1.15 -22.50
N ILE A 219 -13.31 -0.82 -22.85
CA ILE A 219 -13.71 0.55 -23.17
C ILE A 219 -13.67 1.38 -21.88
N PHE A 220 -14.19 0.86 -20.77
CA PHE A 220 -14.17 1.56 -19.49
C PHE A 220 -12.74 1.98 -19.06
N ILE A 221 -11.76 1.08 -19.18
CA ILE A 221 -10.36 1.36 -18.83
C ILE A 221 -9.67 2.37 -19.76
N ILE A 222 -10.15 2.53 -21.00
CA ILE A 222 -9.56 3.48 -21.96
C ILE A 222 -10.00 4.91 -21.65
N TYR A 223 -11.24 5.09 -21.21
CA TYR A 223 -11.84 6.41 -21.00
C TYR A 223 -11.68 6.95 -19.57
N PHE A 224 -11.36 6.09 -18.59
CA PHE A 224 -11.23 6.41 -17.17
C PHE A 224 -9.91 5.90 -16.61
#